data_AF-A0A7K3WTA3-F1
#
_entry.id   AF-A0A7K3WTA3-F1
#
_cell.length_a   1.000
_cell.length_b   1.000
_cell.length_c   1.000
_cell.angle_alpha   90.00
_cell.angle_beta   90.00
_cell.angle_gamma   90.00
#
_symmetry.space_group_name_H-M   'P 1'
#
loop_
_entity.id
_entity.type
_entity.pdbx_description
1 polymer ?
#
loop_
_entity_poly.entity_id
_entity_poly.type
_entity_poly.pdbx_seq_one_letter_code
_entity_poly.pdbx_strand_id
1 'polypeptide(L)' 'QWLDSNIVALGGIKPKTLLDSSFGISILNQELIRIEHGVLA' A
#
# COMPACT_ATOMS: atom_id res chain seq x y z
N GLN A 1 7.30 4.51 -9.76
CA GLN A 1 6.00 4.24 -10.44
C GLN A 1 4.94 3.75 -9.45
N TRP A 2 5.13 2.65 -8.71
CA TRP A 2 4.13 2.15 -7.74
C TRP A 2 3.76 3.17 -6.65
N LEU A 3 4.76 3.78 -6.00
CA LEU A 3 4.56 4.80 -4.94
C LEU A 3 3.79 6.05 -5.40
N ASP A 4 3.76 6.32 -6.72
CA ASP A 4 3.13 7.49 -7.31
C ASP A 4 1.78 7.20 -7.96
N SER A 5 1.40 5.92 -8.03
CA SER A 5 0.16 5.46 -8.66
C SER A 5 -0.95 5.34 -7.63
N ASN A 6 -2.20 5.54 -8.05
CA ASN A 6 -3.34 5.26 -7.20
C ASN A 6 -3.56 3.75 -7.15
N ILE A 7 -3.46 3.16 -5.96
CA ILE A 7 -3.57 1.71 -5.74
C ILE A 7 -4.95 1.40 -5.15
N VAL A 8 -5.75 0.61 -5.86
CA VAL A 8 -7.13 0.26 -5.46
C VAL A 8 -7.15 -0.45 -4.11
N ALA A 9 -6.23 -1.39 -3.88
CA ALA A 9 -6.10 -2.11 -2.61
C ALA A 9 -5.84 -1.20 -1.40
N LEU A 10 -5.25 -0.02 -1.63
CA LEU A 10 -5.01 1.00 -0.60
C LEU A 10 -6.17 2.01 -0.47
N GLY A 11 -7.31 1.78 -1.13
CA GLY A 11 -8.43 2.73 -1.18
C GLY A 11 -8.31 3.77 -2.30
N GLY A 12 -7.52 3.50 -3.34
CA GLY A 12 -7.38 4.39 -4.51
C GLY A 12 -6.46 5.59 -4.30
N ILE A 13 -5.58 5.55 -3.29
CA ILE A 13 -4.61 6.60 -2.97
C ILE A 13 -3.19 6.20 -3.37
N LYS A 14 -2.27 7.17 -3.33
CA LYS A 14 -0.85 6.95 -3.62
C LYS A 14 -0.15 6.37 -2.38
N PRO A 15 0.61 5.27 -2.48
CA PRO A 15 1.29 4.67 -1.32
C PRO A 15 2.14 5.67 -0.52
N LYS A 16 2.78 6.62 -1.21
CA LYS A 16 3.61 7.63 -0.54
C LYS A 16 2.86 8.53 0.45
N THR A 17 1.54 8.69 0.33
CA THR A 17 0.74 9.48 1.28
C THR A 17 0.47 8.74 2.58
N LEU A 18 0.86 7.46 2.68
CA LEU A 18 0.75 6.65 3.90
C LEU A 18 2.05 6.63 4.71
N LEU A 19 3.13 7.26 4.22
CA LEU A 19 4.44 7.25 4.89
C LEU A 19 4.54 8.23 6.08
N ASP A 20 3.49 9.01 6.31
CA ASP A 20 3.47 10.11 7.29
C ASP A 20 3.21 9.61 8.73
N SER A 21 2.80 8.36 8.89
CA SER A 21 2.46 7.77 10.20
C SER A 21 2.82 6.29 10.27
N SER A 22 3.10 5.80 11.48
CA SER A 22 3.33 4.38 11.72
C SER A 22 2.14 3.50 11.33
N PHE A 23 0.92 4.04 11.43
CA PHE A 23 -0.30 3.36 10.99
C PHE A 23 -0.35 3.24 9.46
N GLY A 24 -0.03 4.29 8.71
CA GLY A 24 0.02 4.20 7.26
C GLY A 24 1.12 3.25 6.77
N ILE A 25 2.28 3.24 7.44
CA ILE A 25 3.37 2.28 7.16
C ILE A 25 2.91 0.83 7.42
N SER A 26 2.13 0.58 8.47
CA SER A 26 1.62 -0.78 8.73
C SER A 26 0.66 -1.26 7.63
N ILE A 27 -0.19 -0.38 7.11
CA ILE A 27 -1.04 -0.67 5.95
C ILE A 27 -0.19 -1.03 4.73
N LEU A 28 0.84 -0.23 4.42
CA LEU A 28 1.74 -0.52 3.31
C LEU A 28 2.44 -1.87 3.47
N ASN A 29 2.93 -2.19 4.66
CA ASN A 29 3.58 -3.47 4.93
C ASN A 29 2.62 -4.65 4.74
N GLN A 30 1.37 -4.51 5.18
CA GLN A 30 0.37 -5.56 4.95
C GLN A 30 0.10 -5.78 3.46
N GLU A 31 -0.02 -4.71 2.68
CA GLU A 31 -0.21 -4.84 1.24
C GLU A 31 1.00 -5.44 0.52
N LEU A 32 2.23 -5.10 0.94
CA LEU A 32 3.43 -5.72 0.38
C LEU A 32 3.51 -7.23 0.68
N ILE A 33 3.14 -7.64 1.89
CA ILE A 33 3.06 -9.07 2.27
C ILE A 33 2.01 -9.80 1.42
N ARG A 34 0.84 -9.17 1.18
CA ARG A 34 -0.20 -9.76 0.33
C ARG A 34 0.28 -9.96 -1.11
N ILE A 35 1.00 -8.97 -1.66
CA ILE A 35 1.63 -9.07 -2.98
C ILE A 35 2.67 -10.20 -3.02
N GLU A 36 3.53 -10.30 -1.99
CA GLU A 36 4.53 -11.37 -1.88
C GLU A 36 3.89 -12.76 -1.92
N HIS A 37 2.76 -12.95 -1.24
CA HIS A 37 2.02 -14.21 -1.23
C HIS A 37 1.07 -14.40 -2.42
N GLY A 38 1.03 -13.46 -3.37
CA GLY A 38 0.16 -13.53 -4.55
C GLY A 38 -1.34 -13.39 -4.23
N VAL A 39 -1.68 -12.76 -3.11
CA VAL A 39 -3.06 -12.50 -2.70
C VAL A 39 -3.55 -11.24 -3.42
N LEU A 40 -4.56 -11.40 -4.29
CA LEU A 40 -5.17 -10.30 -5.02
C LEU A 40 -6.20 -9.59 -4.14
N ALA A 41 -6.18 -8.25 -4.14
CA ALA A 41 -7.20 -7.36 -3.57
C ALA A 41 -8.13 -6.86 -4.67
#